data_AF-A0A9Q6F1C6-F1
#
_entry.id   AF-A0A9Q6F1C6-F1
#
_cell.length_a   1.000
_cell.length_b   1.000
_cell.length_c   1.000
_cell.angle_alpha   90.00
_cell.angle_beta   90.00
_cell.angle_gamma   90.00
#
_symmetry.space_group_name_H-M   'P 1'
#
loop_
_entity.id
_entity.type
_entity.pdbx_description
1 polymer ?
#
loop_
_entity_poly.entity_id
_entity_poly.type
_entity_poly.pdbx_seq_one_letter_code
_entity_poly.pdbx_strand_id
1 'polypeptide(L)' 'MNYWVLALHYDWATTDMVKQAIQFKDCSIEDLAEGVSKKLITSDQYEEITGKAM' A
#
# COMPACT_ATOMS: atom_id res chain seq x y z
N MET A 1 -2.04 -11.38 -0.69
CA MET A 1 -0.83 -10.57 -0.47
C MET A 1 -0.34 -9.99 -1.79
N ASN A 2 -0.55 -8.70 -1.99
CA ASN A 2 -0.20 -7.98 -3.22
C ASN A 2 1.31 -7.67 -3.29
N TYR A 3 1.86 -7.64 -4.50
CA TYR A 3 3.27 -7.32 -4.75
C TYR A 3 3.65 -5.93 -4.21
N TRP A 4 2.80 -4.91 -4.40
CA TRP A 4 3.09 -3.54 -4.00
C TRP A 4 3.16 -3.34 -2.48
N VAL A 5 2.40 -4.13 -1.72
CA VAL A 5 2.47 -4.15 -0.25
C VAL A 5 3.83 -4.66 0.21
N LEU A 6 4.34 -5.71 -0.44
CA LEU A 6 5.67 -6.24 -0.15
C LEU A 6 6.76 -5.29 -0.64
N ALA A 7 6.57 -4.67 -1.80
CA ALA A 7 7.52 -3.70 -2.34
C ALA A 7 7.67 -2.48 -1.42
N LEU A 8 6.59 -2.00 -0.78
CA LEU A 8 6.67 -0.98 0.26
C LEU A 8 7.38 -1.48 1.51
N HIS A 9 7.12 -2.71 1.95
CA HIS A 9 7.74 -3.29 3.13
C HIS A 9 9.27 -3.46 3.00
N TYR A 10 9.73 -3.83 1.80
CA TYR A 10 11.15 -4.03 1.51
C TYR A 10 11.84 -2.79 0.91
N ASP A 11 11.18 -1.62 0.94
CA ASP A 11 11.69 -0.37 0.35
C ASP A 11 12.06 -0.48 -1.16
N TRP A 12 11.41 -1.37 -1.90
CA TRP A 12 11.55 -1.49 -3.36
C TRP A 12 10.66 -0.51 -4.14
N ALA A 13 9.62 0.01 -3.50
CA ALA A 13 8.71 0.98 -4.07
C ALA A 13 8.39 2.09 -3.06
N THR A 14 8.03 3.27 -3.56
CA THR A 14 7.55 4.38 -2.74
C THR A 14 6.02 4.41 -2.71
N THR A 15 5.44 5.12 -1.74
CA THR A 15 3.99 5.35 -1.64
C THR A 15 3.41 5.98 -2.90
N ASP A 16 4.16 6.87 -3.58
CA ASP A 16 3.74 7.46 -4.87
C ASP A 16 3.61 6.41 -5.99
N MET A 17 4.56 5.47 -6.08
CA MET A 17 4.47 4.36 -7.04
C MET A 17 3.24 3.48 -6.77
N VAL A 18 2.93 3.25 -5.49
CA VAL A 18 1.75 2.45 -5.11
C VAL A 18 0.44 3.21 -5.39
N LYS A 19 0.41 4.55 -5.25
CA LYS A 19 -0.75 5.36 -5.70
C LYS A 19 -1.02 5.15 -7.18
N GLN A 20 0.02 5.16 -8.00
CA GLN A 20 -0.11 4.90 -9.44
C GLN A 20 -0.59 3.46 -9.68
N ALA A 21 -0.05 2.47 -8.97
CA ALA A 21 -0.48 1.08 -9.07
C ALA A 21 -1.98 0.90 -8.79
N ILE A 22 -2.55 1.66 -7.85
CA ILE A 22 -4.00 1.65 -7.61
C ILE A 22 -4.79 2.21 -8.80
N GLN A 23 -4.29 3.27 -9.43
CA GLN A 23 -4.93 3.83 -10.64
C GLN A 23 -4.96 2.82 -11.79
N PHE A 24 -3.92 1.99 -11.91
CA PHE A 24 -3.84 0.90 -12.88
C PHE A 24 -4.56 -0.38 -12.44
N LYS A 25 -5.21 -0.39 -11.26
CA LYS A 25 -5.85 -1.57 -10.65
C LYS A 25 -4.89 -2.74 -10.38
N ASP A 26 -3.60 -2.44 -10.28
CA ASP A 26 -2.54 -3.41 -9.95
C ASP A 26 -2.44 -3.61 -8.42
N CYS A 27 -2.95 -2.65 -7.65
CA CYS A 27 -3.11 -2.72 -6.20
C CYS A 27 -4.51 -2.23 -5.80
N SER A 28 -5.11 -2.84 -4.78
CA SER A 28 -6.40 -2.41 -4.23
C SER A 28 -6.26 -1.84 -2.83
N ILE A 29 -7.23 -1.02 -2.42
CA ILE A 29 -7.30 -0.49 -1.05
C ILE A 29 -7.39 -1.64 -0.03
N GLU A 30 -8.08 -2.73 -0.36
CA GLU A 30 -8.18 -3.94 0.48
C GLU A 30 -6.84 -4.64 0.64
N ASP A 31 -6.00 -4.66 -0.40
CA ASP A 31 -4.64 -5.22 -0.32
C ASP A 31 -3.77 -4.42 0.65
N LEU A 32 -3.87 -3.09 0.61
CA LEU A 32 -3.17 -2.21 1.55
C LEU A 32 -3.68 -2.40 2.97
N ALA A 33 -4.99 -2.58 3.15
CA ALA A 33 -5.58 -2.84 4.47
C ALA A 33 -5.13 -4.19 5.05
N GLU A 34 -5.01 -5.22 4.20
CA GLU A 34 -4.38 -6.49 4.57
C GLU A 34 -2.91 -6.28 4.96
N GLY A 35 -2.17 -5.43 4.23
CA GLY A 35 -0.79 -5.07 4.52
C GLY A 35 -0.59 -4.43 5.90
N VAL A 36 -1.47 -3.49 6.28
CA VAL A 36 -1.47 -2.88 7.62
C VAL A 36 -1.78 -3.93 8.69
N SER A 37 -2.81 -4.77 8.48
CA SER A 37 -3.20 -5.81 9.42
C SER A 37 -2.08 -6.83 9.69
N LYS A 38 -1.25 -7.09 8.67
CA LYS A 38 -0.08 -7.98 8.74
C LYS A 38 1.20 -7.26 9.18
N LYS A 39 1.13 -5.97 9.53
CA LYS A 39 2.28 -5.12 9.91
C LYS A 39 3.38 -5.05 8.85
N LEU A 40 3.00 -5.18 7.58
CA LEU A 40 3.93 -5.05 6.46
C LEU A 40 4.13 -3.59 6.06
N ILE A 41 3.07 -2.80 6.17
CA ILE A 41 3.11 -1.34 5.98
C ILE A 41 2.46 -0.67 7.18
N THR A 42 2.76 0.62 7.38
CA THR A 42 2.20 1.41 8.49
C THR A 42 0.85 2.02 8.11
N SER A 43 0.04 2.37 9.12
CA SER A 43 -1.21 3.12 8.91
C SER A 43 -0.97 4.49 8.27
N ASP A 44 0.20 5.10 8.54
CA ASP A 44 0.63 6.36 7.92
C ASP A 44 0.86 6.20 6.41
N GLN A 45 1.59 5.16 6.00
CA GLN A 45 1.75 4.82 4.59
C GLN A 45 0.41 4.52 3.92
N TYR A 46 -0.50 3.81 4.59
CA TYR A 46 -1.85 3.56 4.08
C TYR A 46 -2.63 4.86 3.86
N GLU A 47 -2.64 5.76 4.84
CA GLU A 47 -3.32 7.04 4.74
C GLU A 47 -2.71 7.90 3.63
N GLU A 48 -1.38 7.92 3.52
CA GLU A 48 -0.69 8.66 2.47
C GLU A 48 -1.08 8.16 1.09
N ILE A 49 -1.18 6.84 0.89
CA ILE A 49 -1.50 6.21 -0.40
C ILE A 49 -2.98 6.38 -0.76
N THR A 50 -3.87 6.16 0.21
CA THR A 50 -5.32 6.08 -0.06
C THR A 50 -6.05 7.40 0.17
N GLY A 51 -5.43 8.33 0.90
CA GLY A 51 -6.07 9.56 1.40
C GLY A 51 -7.14 9.29 2.47
N LYS A 52 -7.19 8.09 3.04
CA LYS A 52 -8.18 7.67 4.04
C LYS A 52 -7.49 7.28 5.34
N ALA A 53 -8.00 7.82 6.45
CA ALA A 53 -7.63 7.36 7.78
C ALA A 53 -8.06 5.89 7.97
N MET A 54 -7.18 5.10 8.59
CA MET A 54 -7.31 3.66 8.78
C MET A 54 -7.56 3.31 10.24
#